data_AF-A0A1H7TTG0-F1
#
_entry.id   AF-A0A1H7TTG0-F1
#
_cell.length_a   1.000
_cell.length_b   1.000
_cell.length_c   1.000
_cell.angle_alpha   90.00
_cell.angle_beta   90.00
_cell.angle_gamma   90.00
#
_symmetry.space_group_name_H-M   'P 1'
#
loop_
_entity.id
_entity.type
_entity.pdbx_description
1 polymer ?
#
loop_
_entity_poly.entity_id
_entity_poly.type
_entity_poly.pdbx_seq_one_letter_code
_entity_poly.pdbx_strand_id
1 'polypeptide(L)'
;MESARRFGLLGVLALLLACLGWPSEAQAQAWSLSQDQRRAFLHYYAPIVFKRANGNKDRHGYDWITNFNFDQDNDFSNNKLNWKNIHQYVNAAASGSGAYSHWRIRPTLYTSLIEFMDGGKNLVLIYHIYHALDKNAAGDYQLHDWERVEMLVKNVTGSPGGGEYVAYAVVTQHKRNVVRQYGSPDLNFMPTATGQHLMIWQAEWSDKLLAAHGQELRFVTNPASWVSGQMGAGSAKAEVGVNNDGKKNVHYAFVPEGSPGAVSQFAAQSLFYSTASQLASRSDNGSSVTWPSVKRVTYELQDIADIWPTHWQYGGYQTHWLSESPRDFLLESPIVNEAGQAEVSTGLQRFYAKTRDLENEDDRDGYPTKKWLLGTYELNASASDTGGGGSSEFHDNAWASTGVDSRGRTRASASGDTGSPNAYWWQHDYFVHAGSTDSSDGVEAGFWLPGPWYLEANGGFDGRWVQLFDDKPGQ
;
A
#
# COMPACT_ATOMS: atom_id res chain seq x y z
N MET A 1 53.17 28.41 57.22
CA MET A 1 53.27 28.31 55.75
C MET A 1 52.43 27.13 55.32
N GLU A 2 51.13 27.29 55.18
CA GLU A 2 50.25 26.21 54.73
C GLU A 2 48.93 26.81 54.24
N SER A 3 48.33 26.15 53.25
CA SER A 3 46.96 26.37 52.75
C SER A 3 46.72 27.55 51.78
N ALA A 4 47.34 27.51 50.59
CA ALA A 4 46.87 28.36 49.46
C ALA A 4 47.03 27.75 48.06
N ARG A 5 47.28 26.44 47.90
CA ARG A 5 47.64 25.87 46.58
C ARG A 5 46.87 24.62 46.13
N ARG A 6 45.72 24.28 46.73
CA ARG A 6 44.94 23.09 46.33
C ARG A 6 43.59 23.33 45.66
N PHE A 7 43.11 24.57 45.57
CA PHE A 7 41.80 24.87 44.99
C PHE A 7 41.83 25.32 43.51
N GLY A 8 43.01 25.62 42.94
CA GLY A 8 43.12 26.12 41.56
C GLY A 8 42.94 25.04 40.48
N LEU A 9 43.47 23.84 40.68
CA LEU A 9 43.44 22.80 39.64
C LEU A 9 42.07 22.10 39.53
N LEU A 10 41.37 21.89 40.66
CA LEU A 10 40.04 21.26 40.66
C LEU A 10 38.96 22.19 40.09
N GLY A 11 39.07 23.51 40.33
CA GLY A 11 38.16 24.50 39.75
C GLY A 11 38.31 24.64 38.24
N VAL A 12 39.54 24.61 37.72
CA VAL A 12 39.81 24.69 36.27
C VAL A 12 39.40 23.39 35.55
N LEU A 13 39.57 22.23 36.18
CA LEU A 13 39.12 20.95 35.62
C LEU A 13 37.58 20.85 35.58
N ALA A 14 36.89 21.35 36.61
CA ALA A 14 35.42 21.39 36.65
C ALA A 14 34.82 22.36 35.61
N LEU A 15 35.48 23.48 35.32
CA LEU A 15 35.09 24.41 34.24
C LEU A 15 35.36 23.83 32.84
N LEU A 16 36.46 23.08 32.65
CA LEU A 16 36.73 22.40 31.38
C LEU A 16 35.78 21.21 31.13
N LEU A 17 35.36 20.50 32.18
CA LEU A 17 34.34 19.44 32.09
C LEU A 17 32.92 20.01 31.88
N ALA A 18 32.63 21.22 32.34
CA ALA A 18 31.36 21.91 32.05
C ALA A 18 31.32 22.51 30.63
N CYS A 19 32.47 22.73 29.98
CA CYS A 19 32.59 23.14 28.59
C CYS A 19 32.73 21.96 27.60
N LEU A 20 32.84 20.72 28.08
CA LEU A 20 32.52 19.54 27.29
C LEU A 20 31.00 19.52 27.16
N GLY A 21 30.52 20.31 26.18
CA GLY A 21 29.12 20.43 25.85
C GLY A 21 28.51 19.04 25.82
N TRP A 22 27.36 18.91 26.47
CA TRP A 22 26.47 17.80 26.21
C TRP A 22 26.38 17.65 24.69
N PRO A 23 26.48 16.42 24.15
CA PRO A 23 26.25 16.24 22.73
C PRO A 23 24.88 16.83 22.45
N SER A 24 24.85 18.01 21.83
CA SER A 24 23.67 18.43 21.12
C SER A 24 23.54 17.36 20.05
N GLU A 25 22.57 16.45 20.21
CA GLU A 25 22.13 15.66 19.09
C GLU A 25 21.94 16.65 17.95
N ALA A 26 22.73 16.51 16.89
CA ALA A 26 22.58 17.33 15.71
C ALA A 26 21.20 17.00 15.17
N GLN A 27 20.19 17.76 15.58
CA GLN A 27 18.84 17.60 15.06
C GLN A 27 18.93 18.01 13.60
N ALA A 28 18.73 17.04 12.71
CA ALA A 28 18.64 17.30 11.29
C ALA A 28 17.63 18.43 11.09
N GLN A 29 18.04 19.50 10.40
CA GLN A 29 17.16 20.61 10.10
C GLN A 29 15.89 20.07 9.42
N ALA A 30 14.72 20.47 9.89
CA ALA A 30 13.48 20.12 9.23
C ALA A 30 13.44 20.75 7.83
N TRP A 31 13.15 19.94 6.83
CA TRP A 31 12.93 20.31 5.44
C TRP A 31 11.86 19.37 4.89
N SER A 32 11.21 19.69 3.78
CA SER A 32 10.19 18.83 3.17
C SER A 32 10.50 18.58 1.70
N LEU A 33 10.10 17.43 1.18
CA LEU A 33 10.23 17.08 -0.23
C LEU A 33 9.29 17.95 -1.08
N SER A 34 9.69 18.24 -2.31
CA SER A 34 8.75 18.77 -3.31
C SER A 34 7.76 17.67 -3.74
N GLN A 35 6.63 18.05 -4.33
CA GLN A 35 5.69 17.09 -4.91
C GLN A 35 6.35 16.18 -5.96
N ASP A 36 7.26 16.72 -6.79
CA ASP A 36 8.02 15.92 -7.77
C ASP A 36 8.92 14.88 -7.09
N GLN A 37 9.58 15.24 -5.99
CA GLN A 37 10.42 14.30 -5.25
C GLN A 37 9.58 13.20 -4.60
N ARG A 38 8.39 13.54 -4.10
CA ARG A 38 7.43 12.58 -3.55
C ARG A 38 6.95 11.58 -4.60
N ARG A 39 6.50 12.07 -5.77
CA ARG A 39 6.16 11.23 -6.92
C ARG A 39 7.34 10.34 -7.36
N ALA A 40 8.55 10.90 -7.38
CA ALA A 40 9.75 10.16 -7.74
C ALA A 40 10.01 8.99 -6.77
N PHE A 41 9.88 9.17 -5.45
CA PHE A 41 9.99 8.07 -4.49
C PHE A 41 8.94 6.99 -4.70
N LEU A 42 7.69 7.38 -4.95
CA LEU A 42 6.61 6.44 -5.23
C LEU A 42 6.89 5.62 -6.50
N HIS A 43 7.32 6.25 -7.59
CA HIS A 43 7.69 5.49 -8.79
C HIS A 43 8.96 4.64 -8.63
N TYR A 44 9.96 5.15 -7.91
CA TYR A 44 11.24 4.46 -7.73
C TYR A 44 11.08 3.15 -6.95
N TYR A 45 10.21 3.13 -5.94
CA TYR A 45 9.97 1.95 -5.11
C TYR A 45 8.71 1.16 -5.45
N ALA A 46 7.86 1.64 -6.38
CA ALA A 46 6.63 0.97 -6.79
C ALA A 46 6.88 -0.53 -7.11
N PRO A 47 6.07 -1.46 -6.59
CA PRO A 47 6.39 -2.90 -6.63
C PRO A 47 6.27 -3.51 -8.03
N ILE A 48 7.06 -4.55 -8.32
CA ILE A 48 6.74 -5.47 -9.43
C ILE A 48 5.82 -6.55 -8.86
N VAL A 49 4.63 -6.68 -9.45
CA VAL A 49 3.64 -7.69 -9.03
C VAL A 49 3.66 -8.86 -9.99
N PHE A 50 4.27 -9.97 -9.58
CA PHE A 50 4.16 -11.24 -10.27
C PHE A 50 2.83 -11.88 -9.89
N LYS A 51 1.93 -12.07 -10.85
CA LYS A 51 0.58 -12.54 -10.54
C LYS A 51 0.28 -13.85 -11.23
N ARG A 52 -0.40 -14.73 -10.50
CA ARG A 52 -0.98 -15.96 -11.02
C ARG A 52 -2.28 -15.66 -11.77
N ALA A 53 -2.53 -16.35 -12.87
CA ALA A 53 -3.77 -16.22 -13.65
C ALA A 53 -4.89 -17.13 -13.14
N ASN A 54 -6.13 -16.82 -13.52
CA ASN A 54 -7.28 -17.71 -13.43
C ASN A 54 -8.33 -17.37 -14.51
N GLY A 55 -7.85 -17.26 -15.75
CA GLY A 55 -8.59 -16.72 -16.88
C GLY A 55 -8.84 -17.72 -18.01
N ASN A 56 -9.02 -19.01 -17.73
CA ASN A 56 -9.44 -19.97 -18.76
C ASN A 56 -10.94 -19.81 -19.14
N LYS A 57 -11.41 -20.58 -20.14
CA LYS A 57 -12.84 -20.86 -20.43
C LYS A 57 -13.81 -19.74 -20.04
N ASP A 58 -13.90 -18.72 -20.89
CA ASP A 58 -14.80 -17.56 -20.74
C ASP A 58 -14.54 -16.65 -19.52
N ARG A 59 -13.35 -16.71 -18.91
CA ARG A 59 -12.92 -15.83 -17.80
C ARG A 59 -11.64 -15.06 -18.06
N HIS A 60 -11.20 -15.00 -19.31
CA HIS A 60 -9.97 -14.31 -19.66
C HIS A 60 -10.08 -12.80 -19.33
N GLY A 61 -9.09 -12.27 -18.60
CA GLY A 61 -9.09 -10.89 -18.09
C GLY A 61 -9.59 -10.71 -16.66
N TYR A 62 -10.21 -11.73 -16.05
CA TYR A 62 -10.67 -11.68 -14.64
C TYR A 62 -9.53 -11.41 -13.64
N ASP A 63 -8.33 -11.81 -14.02
CA ASP A 63 -7.10 -11.85 -13.23
C ASP A 63 -6.24 -10.58 -13.41
N TRP A 64 -6.80 -9.52 -14.00
CA TRP A 64 -6.15 -8.22 -14.05
C TRP A 64 -6.39 -7.44 -12.76
N ILE A 65 -5.38 -6.65 -12.36
CA ILE A 65 -5.56 -5.61 -11.34
C ILE A 65 -6.55 -4.58 -11.89
N THR A 66 -7.51 -4.18 -11.07
CA THR A 66 -8.66 -3.35 -11.48
C THR A 66 -8.46 -1.87 -11.09
N ASN A 67 -8.97 -0.94 -11.91
CA ASN A 67 -9.22 0.44 -11.49
C ASN A 67 -10.58 0.53 -10.77
N PHE A 68 -10.76 1.47 -9.85
CA PHE A 68 -11.97 1.54 -9.03
C PHE A 68 -13.22 1.93 -9.85
N ASN A 69 -13.05 2.74 -10.89
CA ASN A 69 -14.08 3.18 -11.84
C ASN A 69 -13.81 2.63 -13.25
N PHE A 70 -13.56 1.32 -13.35
CA PHE A 70 -13.09 0.72 -14.60
C PHE A 70 -14.12 0.74 -15.73
N ASP A 71 -15.42 0.85 -15.45
CA ASP A 71 -16.49 0.90 -16.45
C ASP A 71 -17.01 2.31 -16.70
N GLN A 72 -16.55 3.31 -15.94
CA GLN A 72 -16.86 4.73 -16.06
C GLN A 72 -18.34 5.09 -15.86
N ASP A 73 -19.12 4.24 -15.19
CA ASP A 73 -20.52 4.55 -14.88
C ASP A 73 -20.68 5.28 -13.52
N ASN A 74 -19.59 5.34 -12.73
CA ASN A 74 -19.55 5.89 -11.38
C ASN A 74 -20.52 5.20 -10.41
N ASP A 75 -20.89 3.93 -10.63
CA ASP A 75 -21.71 3.12 -9.72
C ASP A 75 -20.92 1.92 -9.20
N PHE A 76 -20.13 2.16 -8.16
CA PHE A 76 -19.26 1.15 -7.58
C PHE A 76 -19.99 -0.07 -6.98
N SER A 77 -21.31 0.02 -6.76
CA SER A 77 -22.11 -1.09 -6.22
C SER A 77 -22.28 -2.24 -7.21
N ASN A 78 -22.04 -1.97 -8.50
CA ASN A 78 -22.20 -2.92 -9.59
C ASN A 78 -20.86 -3.46 -10.12
N ASN A 79 -19.71 -2.98 -9.61
CA ASN A 79 -18.37 -3.35 -10.07
C ASN A 79 -18.18 -4.86 -10.18
N LYS A 80 -18.72 -5.64 -9.22
CA LYS A 80 -18.67 -7.11 -9.19
C LYS A 80 -19.39 -7.73 -10.39
N LEU A 81 -20.60 -7.23 -10.66
CA LEU A 81 -21.44 -7.67 -11.77
C LEU A 81 -20.78 -7.33 -13.11
N ASN A 82 -20.26 -6.12 -13.25
CA ASN A 82 -19.62 -5.67 -14.49
C ASN A 82 -18.28 -6.39 -14.72
N TRP A 83 -17.46 -6.61 -13.68
CA TRP A 83 -16.18 -7.30 -13.82
C TRP A 83 -16.33 -8.75 -14.28
N LYS A 84 -17.42 -9.45 -13.91
CA LYS A 84 -17.74 -10.79 -14.44
C LYS A 84 -17.90 -10.80 -15.97
N ASN A 85 -18.19 -9.65 -16.60
CA ASN A 85 -18.32 -9.53 -18.04
C ASN A 85 -17.03 -9.12 -18.76
N ILE A 86 -15.88 -9.05 -18.08
CA ILE A 86 -14.60 -8.63 -18.66
C ILE A 86 -14.17 -9.49 -19.87
N HIS A 87 -14.53 -10.78 -19.91
CA HIS A 87 -14.26 -11.63 -21.07
C HIS A 87 -14.95 -11.11 -22.34
N GLN A 88 -16.11 -10.47 -22.23
CA GLN A 88 -16.80 -9.85 -23.35
C GLN A 88 -16.07 -8.59 -23.83
N TYR A 89 -15.54 -7.78 -22.91
CA TYR A 89 -14.63 -6.68 -23.23
C TYR A 89 -13.43 -7.19 -24.03
N VAL A 90 -12.76 -8.24 -23.56
CA VAL A 90 -11.57 -8.80 -24.22
C VAL A 90 -11.89 -9.42 -25.59
N ASN A 91 -13.05 -10.07 -25.73
CA ASN A 91 -13.51 -10.62 -27.01
C ASN A 91 -13.84 -9.50 -28.01
N ALA A 92 -14.56 -8.47 -27.57
CA ALA A 92 -14.94 -7.34 -28.42
C ALA A 92 -13.74 -6.46 -28.80
N ALA A 93 -12.76 -6.34 -27.90
CA ALA A 93 -11.46 -5.72 -28.12
C ALA A 93 -10.73 -6.28 -29.35
N ALA A 94 -10.81 -7.59 -29.60
CA ALA A 94 -10.23 -8.22 -30.78
C ALA A 94 -10.85 -7.72 -32.10
N SER A 95 -12.10 -7.25 -32.05
CA SER A 95 -12.84 -6.69 -33.18
C SER A 95 -12.69 -5.17 -33.31
N GLY A 96 -12.00 -4.50 -32.38
CA GLY A 96 -11.74 -3.06 -32.40
C GLY A 96 -12.96 -2.16 -32.11
N SER A 97 -14.15 -2.74 -31.87
CA SER A 97 -15.35 -2.00 -31.48
C SER A 97 -16.29 -2.91 -30.66
N GLY A 98 -17.07 -2.32 -29.75
CA GLY A 98 -18.05 -3.06 -28.94
C GLY A 98 -18.64 -2.22 -27.82
N ALA A 99 -19.69 -2.77 -27.18
CA ALA A 99 -20.43 -2.09 -26.11
C ALA A 99 -19.51 -1.64 -24.95
N TYR A 100 -18.40 -2.34 -24.72
CA TYR A 100 -17.46 -2.12 -23.63
C TYR A 100 -16.26 -1.21 -23.98
N SER A 101 -16.27 -0.55 -25.15
CA SER A 101 -15.16 0.32 -25.58
C SER A 101 -14.93 1.55 -24.68
N HIS A 102 -15.91 1.90 -23.84
CA HIS A 102 -15.79 2.94 -22.82
C HIS A 102 -15.12 2.44 -21.53
N TRP A 103 -15.05 1.14 -21.28
CA TRP A 103 -14.37 0.62 -20.09
C TRP A 103 -12.85 0.92 -20.14
N ARG A 104 -12.31 1.33 -19.00
CA ARG A 104 -10.91 1.63 -18.70
C ARG A 104 -10.36 0.57 -17.76
N ILE A 105 -9.98 -0.54 -18.34
CA ILE A 105 -9.29 -1.64 -17.66
C ILE A 105 -7.81 -1.28 -17.54
N ARG A 106 -7.52 -0.21 -16.80
CA ARG A 106 -6.17 0.31 -16.56
C ARG A 106 -5.71 -0.19 -15.20
N PRO A 107 -4.81 -1.19 -15.11
CA PRO A 107 -4.28 -1.62 -13.83
C PRO A 107 -3.78 -0.43 -13.02
N THR A 108 -4.27 -0.29 -11.79
CA THR A 108 -4.03 0.88 -10.95
C THR A 108 -3.59 0.41 -9.57
N LEU A 109 -2.51 1.00 -9.04
CA LEU A 109 -2.21 0.92 -7.62
C LEU A 109 -2.49 2.27 -6.97
N TYR A 110 -3.40 2.30 -6.00
CA TYR A 110 -3.68 3.52 -5.25
C TYR A 110 -2.61 3.74 -4.21
N THR A 111 -2.04 4.93 -4.16
CA THR A 111 -0.85 5.19 -3.38
C THR A 111 -1.03 6.39 -2.47
N SER A 112 -0.18 6.43 -1.45
CA SER A 112 0.06 7.59 -0.62
C SER A 112 1.46 7.48 -0.04
N LEU A 113 1.98 8.60 0.46
CA LEU A 113 3.19 8.59 1.27
C LEU A 113 3.00 9.39 2.56
N ILE A 114 3.76 9.00 3.58
CA ILE A 114 3.81 9.70 4.86
C ILE A 114 5.26 10.12 5.05
N GLU A 115 5.49 11.42 5.08
CA GLU A 115 6.80 12.02 5.27
C GLU A 115 6.93 12.54 6.69
N PHE A 116 8.01 12.20 7.39
CA PHE A 116 8.22 12.63 8.77
C PHE A 116 9.70 12.64 9.15
N MET A 117 10.00 13.33 10.25
CA MET A 117 11.33 13.41 10.84
C MET A 117 11.44 12.46 12.04
N ASP A 118 12.46 11.59 12.04
CA ASP A 118 12.84 10.75 13.17
C ASP A 118 14.33 10.36 13.04
N GLY A 119 15.21 11.07 13.74
CA GLY A 119 16.67 10.94 13.57
C GLY A 119 17.20 11.32 12.17
N GLY A 120 16.34 11.81 11.30
CA GLY A 120 16.53 12.05 9.86
C GLY A 120 15.18 12.07 9.15
N LYS A 121 15.15 12.31 7.83
CA LYS A 121 13.90 12.22 7.06
C LYS A 121 13.60 10.76 6.69
N ASN A 122 12.35 10.38 6.88
CA ASN A 122 11.84 9.06 6.57
C ASN A 122 10.54 9.16 5.77
N LEU A 123 10.24 8.09 5.03
CA LEU A 123 9.00 7.96 4.26
C LEU A 123 8.35 6.62 4.59
N VAL A 124 7.04 6.61 4.82
CA VAL A 124 6.24 5.40 4.60
C VAL A 124 5.61 5.50 3.22
N LEU A 125 5.95 4.57 2.33
CA LEU A 125 5.37 4.47 1.00
C LEU A 125 4.30 3.39 1.02
N ILE A 126 3.10 3.71 0.55
CA ILE A 126 1.94 2.81 0.63
C ILE A 126 1.36 2.62 -0.77
N TYR A 127 1.12 1.37 -1.16
CA TYR A 127 0.51 1.00 -2.44
C TYR A 127 -0.62 0.01 -2.18
N HIS A 128 -1.78 0.25 -2.77
CA HIS A 128 -2.97 -0.56 -2.59
C HIS A 128 -3.37 -1.19 -3.92
N ILE A 129 -3.60 -2.49 -3.90
CA ILE A 129 -4.09 -3.25 -5.05
C ILE A 129 -5.58 -3.47 -4.85
N TYR A 130 -6.37 -2.91 -5.76
CA TYR A 130 -7.82 -3.07 -5.77
C TYR A 130 -8.24 -4.18 -6.74
N HIS A 131 -9.19 -5.00 -6.31
CA HIS A 131 -9.92 -5.90 -7.20
C HIS A 131 -11.43 -5.69 -7.07
N ALA A 132 -12.10 -5.52 -8.21
CA ALA A 132 -13.55 -5.42 -8.26
C ALA A 132 -14.26 -6.72 -7.89
N LEU A 133 -13.56 -7.84 -7.98
CA LEU A 133 -14.10 -9.17 -7.76
C LEU A 133 -13.09 -10.00 -6.98
N ASP A 134 -13.53 -10.60 -5.89
CA ASP A 134 -12.79 -11.67 -5.21
C ASP A 134 -13.72 -12.85 -4.89
N LYS A 135 -13.16 -13.95 -4.38
CA LYS A 135 -13.89 -15.16 -4.03
C LYS A 135 -13.45 -15.62 -2.63
N ASN A 136 -14.40 -15.72 -1.70
CA ASN A 136 -14.12 -16.20 -0.35
C ASN A 136 -13.80 -17.71 -0.32
N ALA A 137 -13.38 -18.22 0.84
CA ALA A 137 -13.07 -19.64 1.03
C ALA A 137 -14.28 -20.58 0.85
N ALA A 138 -15.52 -20.09 1.02
CA ALA A 138 -16.75 -20.83 0.74
C ALA A 138 -17.08 -20.89 -0.76
N GLY A 139 -16.44 -20.03 -1.54
CA GLY A 139 -16.57 -19.94 -2.98
C GLY A 139 -17.54 -18.86 -3.48
N ASP A 140 -18.02 -17.99 -2.60
CA ASP A 140 -18.90 -16.88 -2.96
C ASP A 140 -18.09 -15.69 -3.47
N TYR A 141 -18.62 -15.02 -4.50
CA TYR A 141 -18.02 -13.82 -5.04
C TYR A 141 -18.30 -12.61 -4.16
N GLN A 142 -17.24 -11.86 -3.85
CA GLN A 142 -17.26 -10.67 -3.03
C GLN A 142 -16.82 -9.45 -3.83
N LEU A 143 -17.31 -8.28 -3.42
CA LEU A 143 -17.10 -6.99 -4.03
C LEU A 143 -16.08 -6.17 -3.19
N HIS A 144 -15.23 -5.41 -3.88
CA HIS A 144 -14.19 -4.55 -3.32
C HIS A 144 -13.15 -5.26 -2.44
N ASP A 145 -12.19 -5.94 -3.07
CA ASP A 145 -11.00 -6.41 -2.38
C ASP A 145 -9.88 -5.38 -2.37
N TRP A 146 -9.14 -5.34 -1.27
CA TRP A 146 -8.07 -4.40 -1.04
C TRP A 146 -6.86 -5.09 -0.41
N GLU A 147 -5.80 -5.19 -1.18
CA GLU A 147 -4.48 -5.62 -0.71
C GLU A 147 -3.54 -4.40 -0.62
N ARG A 148 -2.48 -4.51 0.17
CA ARG A 148 -1.58 -3.40 0.46
C ARG A 148 -0.13 -3.85 0.56
N VAL A 149 0.76 -3.04 0.01
CA VAL A 149 2.20 -3.02 0.23
C VAL A 149 2.56 -1.73 0.97
N GLU A 150 3.30 -1.83 2.07
CA GLU A 150 3.85 -0.68 2.80
C GLU A 150 5.38 -0.83 2.89
N MET A 151 6.13 0.25 2.76
CA MET A 151 7.58 0.27 2.94
C MET A 151 8.01 1.48 3.78
N LEU A 152 8.82 1.25 4.81
CA LEU A 152 9.51 2.32 5.52
C LEU A 152 10.88 2.56 4.89
N VAL A 153 11.07 3.73 4.31
CA VAL A 153 12.34 4.21 3.74
C VAL A 153 13.00 5.19 4.72
N LYS A 154 14.27 4.96 5.04
CA LYS A 154 15.05 5.77 5.99
C LYS A 154 16.21 6.48 5.31
N ASN A 155 16.68 7.58 5.93
CA ASN A 155 17.80 8.41 5.47
C ASN A 155 17.55 9.11 4.13
N VAL A 156 16.36 9.66 3.96
CA VAL A 156 15.99 10.40 2.75
C VAL A 156 16.69 11.77 2.74
N THR A 157 17.27 12.15 1.59
CA THR A 157 18.08 13.37 1.45
C THR A 157 17.71 14.24 0.24
N GLY A 158 16.76 13.80 -0.61
CA GLY A 158 16.36 14.50 -1.82
C GLY A 158 15.65 13.56 -2.78
N SER A 159 16.18 13.38 -3.99
CA SER A 159 15.68 12.37 -4.93
C SER A 159 16.02 10.94 -4.47
N PRO A 160 15.25 9.92 -4.89
CA PRO A 160 15.58 8.53 -4.60
C PRO A 160 16.89 8.09 -5.26
N GLY A 161 17.49 7.02 -4.71
CA GLY A 161 18.78 6.46 -5.10
C GLY A 161 19.99 7.15 -4.44
N GLY A 162 19.77 8.08 -3.50
CA GLY A 162 20.77 8.96 -2.90
C GLY A 162 21.47 8.40 -1.66
N GLY A 163 21.20 7.16 -1.27
CA GLY A 163 21.76 6.50 -0.08
C GLY A 163 20.75 6.19 1.02
N GLU A 164 19.46 6.43 0.75
CA GLU A 164 18.36 5.93 1.55
C GLU A 164 18.28 4.39 1.46
N TYR A 165 17.56 3.76 2.39
CA TYR A 165 17.32 2.32 2.36
C TYR A 165 15.94 1.96 2.90
N VAL A 166 15.40 0.83 2.43
CA VAL A 166 14.14 0.29 2.94
C VAL A 166 14.42 -0.48 4.22
N ALA A 167 13.95 0.04 5.36
CA ALA A 167 14.13 -0.56 6.67
C ALA A 167 13.26 -1.81 6.87
N TYR A 168 12.04 -1.79 6.35
CA TYR A 168 11.17 -2.96 6.23
C TYR A 168 10.13 -2.75 5.13
N ALA A 169 9.51 -3.85 4.71
CA ALA A 169 8.31 -3.88 3.92
C ALA A 169 7.24 -4.74 4.59
N VAL A 170 5.98 -4.40 4.39
CA VAL A 170 4.81 -5.12 4.87
C VAL A 170 3.89 -5.41 3.68
N VAL A 171 3.34 -6.62 3.62
CA VAL A 171 2.29 -6.96 2.67
C VAL A 171 1.09 -7.55 3.39
N THR A 172 -0.11 -7.27 2.90
CA THR A 172 -1.32 -7.95 3.38
C THR A 172 -1.37 -9.37 2.84
N GLN A 173 -1.68 -10.29 3.74
CA GLN A 173 -1.87 -11.69 3.42
C GLN A 173 -3.14 -12.14 4.14
N HIS A 174 -4.28 -12.06 3.43
CA HIS A 174 -5.61 -12.13 4.02
C HIS A 174 -5.78 -11.07 5.14
N LYS A 175 -6.24 -11.48 6.33
CA LYS A 175 -6.45 -10.59 7.49
C LYS A 175 -5.15 -10.25 8.26
N ARG A 176 -3.97 -10.63 7.75
CA ARG A 176 -2.67 -10.44 8.43
C ARG A 176 -1.77 -9.50 7.65
N ASN A 177 -0.81 -8.91 8.35
CA ASN A 177 0.20 -8.03 7.76
C ASN A 177 1.57 -8.64 7.97
N VAL A 178 2.15 -9.19 6.90
CA VAL A 178 3.41 -9.92 6.96
C VAL A 178 4.56 -8.96 6.70
N VAL A 179 5.54 -8.92 7.61
CA VAL A 179 6.69 -8.01 7.53
C VAL A 179 7.97 -8.72 7.12
N ARG A 180 8.83 -8.01 6.39
CA ARG A 180 10.23 -8.37 6.14
C ARG A 180 11.12 -7.16 6.36
N GLN A 181 12.10 -7.31 7.24
CA GLN A 181 13.07 -6.27 7.57
C GLN A 181 14.24 -6.24 6.59
N TYR A 182 14.94 -5.11 6.57
CA TYR A 182 16.23 -4.97 5.91
C TYR A 182 17.19 -6.11 6.31
N GLY A 183 17.87 -6.67 5.31
CA GLY A 183 18.76 -7.82 5.49
C GLY A 183 18.05 -9.18 5.52
N SER A 184 16.71 -9.22 5.50
CA SER A 184 15.99 -10.48 5.29
C SER A 184 16.27 -11.05 3.90
N PRO A 185 16.56 -12.36 3.76
CA PRO A 185 16.74 -13.00 2.46
C PRO A 185 15.44 -13.05 1.62
N ASP A 186 14.29 -12.86 2.25
CA ASP A 186 12.98 -12.81 1.58
C ASP A 186 12.63 -11.40 1.08
N LEU A 187 13.37 -10.36 1.50
CA LEU A 187 13.12 -8.98 1.08
C LEU A 187 13.94 -8.67 -0.18
N ASN A 188 13.39 -8.99 -1.35
CA ASN A 188 14.09 -8.83 -2.61
C ASN A 188 13.52 -7.67 -3.44
N PHE A 189 14.43 -6.88 -4.02
CA PHE A 189 14.11 -5.80 -4.94
C PHE A 189 14.68 -6.09 -6.33
N MET A 190 13.92 -5.69 -7.36
CA MET A 190 14.36 -5.67 -8.75
C MET A 190 14.98 -4.31 -9.07
N PRO A 191 16.32 -4.21 -9.18
CA PRO A 191 16.96 -2.99 -9.64
C PRO A 191 16.69 -2.79 -11.12
N THR A 192 16.37 -1.57 -11.50
CA THR A 192 16.22 -1.13 -12.89
C THR A 192 16.96 0.20 -13.08
N ALA A 193 17.04 0.70 -14.32
CA ALA A 193 17.69 1.98 -14.58
C ALA A 193 17.02 3.18 -13.86
N THR A 194 15.75 3.04 -13.45
CA THR A 194 14.95 4.14 -12.87
C THR A 194 14.35 3.80 -11.51
N GLY A 195 14.70 2.66 -10.90
CA GLY A 195 14.03 2.22 -9.68
C GLY A 195 14.63 1.01 -8.98
N GLN A 196 14.15 0.79 -7.76
CA GLN A 196 14.40 -0.37 -6.91
C GLN A 196 13.05 -0.93 -6.46
N HIS A 197 12.50 -1.85 -7.25
CA HIS A 197 11.11 -2.25 -7.12
C HIS A 197 10.96 -3.48 -6.24
N LEU A 198 10.16 -3.40 -5.16
CA LEU A 198 9.89 -4.57 -4.33
C LEU A 198 9.26 -5.69 -5.18
N MET A 199 9.79 -6.91 -5.09
CA MET A 199 9.22 -8.05 -5.80
C MET A 199 8.18 -8.75 -4.93
N ILE A 200 6.92 -8.65 -5.34
CA ILE A 200 5.82 -9.33 -4.69
C ILE A 200 5.18 -10.34 -5.66
N TRP A 201 4.67 -11.43 -5.10
CA TRP A 201 3.82 -12.37 -5.80
C TRP A 201 2.40 -12.22 -5.29
N GLN A 202 1.44 -12.16 -6.20
CA GLN A 202 0.03 -12.09 -5.88
C GLN A 202 -0.68 -13.38 -6.30
N ALA A 203 -1.45 -13.92 -5.37
CA ALA A 203 -2.32 -15.05 -5.62
C ALA A 203 -3.46 -14.69 -6.59
N GLU A 204 -4.25 -15.70 -6.89
CA GLU A 204 -5.51 -15.58 -7.62
C GLU A 204 -6.46 -16.64 -7.07
N TRP A 205 -7.73 -16.70 -7.45
CA TRP A 205 -8.59 -17.74 -6.91
C TRP A 205 -8.09 -19.14 -7.21
N SER A 206 -8.37 -20.06 -6.29
CA SER A 206 -8.06 -21.47 -6.41
C SER A 206 -9.16 -22.30 -5.76
N ASP A 207 -9.72 -23.25 -6.52
CA ASP A 207 -10.66 -24.24 -5.97
C ASP A 207 -9.92 -25.40 -5.26
N LYS A 208 -8.58 -25.35 -5.18
CA LYS A 208 -7.78 -26.33 -4.43
C LYS A 208 -7.74 -25.97 -2.95
N LEU A 209 -8.12 -26.94 -2.12
CA LEU A 209 -8.01 -26.89 -0.66
C LEU A 209 -6.56 -26.60 -0.24
N LEU A 210 -6.35 -25.64 0.69
CA LEU A 210 -5.04 -25.24 1.24
C LEU A 210 -4.02 -24.65 0.24
N ALA A 211 -4.46 -24.14 -0.91
CA ALA A 211 -3.59 -23.33 -1.76
C ALA A 211 -3.70 -21.84 -1.38
N ALA A 212 -2.61 -21.09 -1.50
CA ALA A 212 -2.66 -19.63 -1.61
C ALA A 212 -3.81 -19.21 -2.54
N HIS A 213 -4.71 -18.34 -2.08
CA HIS A 213 -5.94 -17.95 -2.77
C HIS A 213 -6.40 -16.56 -2.33
N GLY A 214 -7.49 -16.05 -2.91
CA GLY A 214 -8.15 -14.81 -2.46
C GLY A 214 -7.23 -13.58 -2.51
N GLN A 215 -6.58 -13.37 -3.66
CA GLN A 215 -5.73 -12.21 -3.97
C GLN A 215 -4.56 -11.89 -3.03
N GLU A 216 -4.26 -12.74 -2.05
CA GLU A 216 -3.22 -12.49 -1.05
C GLU A 216 -1.85 -12.17 -1.66
N LEU A 217 -1.08 -11.33 -0.96
CA LEU A 217 0.28 -10.97 -1.35
C LEU A 217 1.32 -11.77 -0.59
N ARG A 218 2.42 -12.11 -1.27
CA ARG A 218 3.58 -12.79 -0.71
C ARG A 218 4.86 -12.14 -1.22
N PHE A 219 5.92 -12.20 -0.42
CA PHE A 219 7.25 -11.76 -0.84
C PHE A 219 7.87 -12.78 -1.78
N VAL A 220 8.49 -12.31 -2.85
CA VAL A 220 9.34 -13.15 -3.72
C VAL A 220 10.67 -13.40 -3.03
N THR A 221 11.00 -14.68 -2.81
CA THR A 221 12.22 -15.10 -2.12
C THR A 221 13.40 -15.31 -3.06
N ASN A 222 13.15 -15.32 -4.38
CA ASN A 222 14.24 -15.36 -5.36
C ASN A 222 14.89 -13.98 -5.50
N PRO A 223 16.24 -13.91 -5.56
CA PRO A 223 16.93 -12.68 -5.92
C PRO A 223 16.58 -12.22 -7.34
N ALA A 224 16.65 -10.91 -7.57
CA ALA A 224 16.36 -10.31 -8.87
C ALA A 224 17.25 -10.84 -10.01
N SER A 225 18.51 -11.16 -9.71
CA SER A 225 19.44 -11.77 -10.66
C SER A 225 18.97 -13.15 -11.14
N TRP A 226 18.36 -13.94 -10.23
CA TRP A 226 17.78 -15.23 -10.59
C TRP A 226 16.56 -15.05 -11.50
N VAL A 227 15.63 -14.15 -11.12
CA VAL A 227 14.42 -13.87 -11.92
C VAL A 227 14.79 -13.38 -13.32
N SER A 228 15.73 -12.44 -13.41
CA SER A 228 16.24 -11.92 -14.69
C SER A 228 16.88 -13.02 -15.55
N GLY A 229 17.63 -13.92 -14.93
CA GLY A 229 18.19 -15.10 -15.60
C GLY A 229 17.12 -16.05 -16.16
N GLN A 230 16.01 -16.24 -15.43
CA GLN A 230 14.89 -17.04 -15.93
C GLN A 230 14.14 -16.33 -17.06
N MET A 231 13.96 -15.01 -16.98
CA MET A 231 13.33 -14.20 -18.04
C MET A 231 14.08 -14.30 -19.37
N GLY A 232 15.42 -14.36 -19.33
CA GLY A 232 16.27 -14.52 -20.51
C GLY A 232 16.35 -15.97 -21.05
N ALA A 233 15.95 -16.96 -20.24
CA ALA A 233 15.99 -18.37 -20.63
C ALA A 233 14.71 -18.78 -21.35
N GLY A 234 14.78 -19.01 -22.66
CA GLY A 234 13.62 -19.28 -23.52
C GLY A 234 12.74 -20.48 -23.15
N SER A 235 13.22 -21.40 -22.30
CA SER A 235 12.46 -22.58 -21.85
C SER A 235 12.25 -22.65 -20.34
N ALA A 236 12.66 -21.63 -19.58
CA ALA A 236 12.49 -21.62 -18.13
C ALA A 236 11.01 -21.51 -17.78
N LYS A 237 10.55 -22.34 -16.83
CA LYS A 237 9.20 -22.23 -16.27
C LYS A 237 9.05 -20.88 -15.59
N ALA A 238 7.91 -20.23 -15.83
CA ALA A 238 7.52 -19.00 -15.18
C ALA A 238 7.05 -19.30 -13.76
N GLU A 239 8.01 -19.44 -12.85
CA GLU A 239 7.76 -19.68 -11.44
C GLU A 239 8.70 -18.82 -10.59
N VAL A 240 8.21 -18.40 -9.42
CA VAL A 240 9.00 -17.74 -8.38
C VAL A 240 8.77 -18.42 -7.04
N GLY A 241 9.81 -18.47 -6.21
CA GLY A 241 9.73 -18.81 -4.81
C GLY A 241 9.02 -17.69 -4.04
N VAL A 242 8.10 -18.06 -3.16
CA VAL A 242 7.37 -17.14 -2.31
C VAL A 242 7.52 -17.55 -0.85
N ASN A 243 7.45 -16.57 0.05
CA ASN A 243 7.63 -16.84 1.47
C ASN A 243 6.56 -17.81 2.00
N ASN A 244 7.01 -18.80 2.77
CA ASN A 244 6.16 -19.81 3.41
C ASN A 244 5.29 -20.65 2.46
N ASP A 245 5.59 -20.73 1.15
CA ASP A 245 4.76 -21.51 0.20
C ASP A 245 5.50 -22.10 -1.02
N GLY A 246 6.83 -22.08 -1.01
CA GLY A 246 7.64 -22.67 -2.08
C GLY A 246 7.46 -21.97 -3.43
N LYS A 247 7.51 -22.73 -4.54
CA LYS A 247 7.42 -22.17 -5.90
C LYS A 247 5.98 -21.99 -6.36
N LYS A 248 5.70 -20.86 -6.99
CA LYS A 248 4.40 -20.49 -7.55
C LYS A 248 4.51 -20.04 -8.99
N ASN A 249 3.49 -20.39 -9.78
CA ASN A 249 3.37 -19.97 -11.18
C ASN A 249 3.23 -18.46 -11.29
N VAL A 250 3.78 -17.93 -12.38
CA VAL A 250 3.68 -16.54 -12.80
C VAL A 250 3.08 -16.52 -14.19
N HIS A 251 2.00 -15.78 -14.37
CA HIS A 251 1.32 -15.60 -15.66
C HIS A 251 1.32 -14.15 -16.10
N TYR A 252 1.37 -13.22 -15.14
CA TYR A 252 1.55 -11.80 -15.35
C TYR A 252 2.75 -11.25 -14.59
N ALA A 253 3.36 -10.22 -15.15
CA ALA A 253 4.14 -9.23 -14.42
C ALA A 253 3.46 -7.87 -14.62
N PHE A 254 2.94 -7.29 -13.53
CA PHE A 254 2.47 -5.90 -13.52
C PHE A 254 3.62 -4.99 -13.12
N VAL A 255 3.86 -3.97 -13.94
CA VAL A 255 5.06 -3.12 -13.90
C VAL A 255 4.65 -1.64 -13.81
N PRO A 256 5.26 -0.83 -12.92
CA PRO A 256 4.88 0.58 -12.78
C PRO A 256 5.19 1.35 -14.05
N GLU A 257 4.19 1.98 -14.66
CA GLU A 257 4.35 2.73 -15.91
C GLU A 257 5.30 3.93 -15.77
N GLY A 258 5.31 4.55 -14.58
CA GLY A 258 6.17 5.69 -14.25
C GLY A 258 7.64 5.31 -14.00
N SER A 259 8.02 4.04 -14.17
CA SER A 259 9.42 3.59 -14.17
C SER A 259 9.83 3.09 -15.55
N PRO A 260 10.32 3.99 -16.45
CA PRO A 260 10.70 3.61 -17.82
C PRO A 260 11.75 2.49 -17.89
N GLY A 261 12.67 2.44 -16.92
CA GLY A 261 13.65 1.36 -16.79
C GLY A 261 13.01 0.01 -16.51
N ALA A 262 12.01 -0.04 -15.64
CA ALA A 262 11.24 -1.27 -15.39
C ALA A 262 10.40 -1.67 -16.60
N VAL A 263 9.70 -0.71 -17.21
CA VAL A 263 8.90 -0.95 -18.43
C VAL A 263 9.77 -1.53 -19.54
N SER A 264 10.96 -0.96 -19.77
CA SER A 264 11.91 -1.45 -20.77
C SER A 264 12.45 -2.84 -20.43
N GLN A 265 12.86 -3.08 -19.18
CA GLN A 265 13.42 -4.36 -18.75
C GLN A 265 12.43 -5.52 -18.87
N PHE A 266 11.15 -5.26 -18.61
CA PHE A 266 10.10 -6.25 -18.80
C PHE A 266 9.52 -6.22 -20.23
N ALA A 267 9.75 -5.19 -21.03
CA ALA A 267 8.95 -4.94 -22.24
C ALA A 267 7.44 -4.98 -21.93
N ALA A 268 7.04 -4.33 -20.84
CA ALA A 268 5.66 -4.24 -20.42
C ALA A 268 4.85 -3.33 -21.36
N GLN A 269 3.57 -3.64 -21.53
CA GLN A 269 2.67 -2.92 -22.43
C GLN A 269 1.45 -2.42 -21.65
N SER A 270 0.96 -1.25 -22.03
CA SER A 270 -0.28 -0.70 -21.47
C SER A 270 -1.49 -1.52 -21.90
N LEU A 271 -2.41 -1.71 -20.96
CA LEU A 271 -3.67 -2.38 -21.19
C LEU A 271 -4.73 -1.39 -21.67
N PHE A 272 -5.07 -1.48 -22.94
CA PHE A 272 -6.13 -0.71 -23.59
C PHE A 272 -7.07 -1.65 -24.33
N TYR A 273 -8.20 -1.12 -24.79
CA TYR A 273 -9.16 -1.90 -25.58
C TYR A 273 -8.48 -2.63 -26.75
N SER A 274 -7.55 -1.98 -27.45
CA SER A 274 -6.85 -2.59 -28.59
C SER A 274 -5.82 -3.67 -28.20
N THR A 275 -5.25 -3.64 -27.00
CA THR A 275 -4.21 -4.58 -26.54
C THR A 275 -4.77 -5.68 -25.63
N ALA A 276 -5.98 -5.52 -25.12
CA ALA A 276 -6.63 -6.39 -24.14
C ALA A 276 -6.64 -7.87 -24.52
N SER A 277 -6.99 -8.19 -25.78
CA SER A 277 -7.02 -9.58 -26.26
C SER A 277 -5.65 -10.25 -26.25
N GLN A 278 -4.58 -9.50 -26.55
CA GLN A 278 -3.21 -9.99 -26.55
C GLN A 278 -2.66 -10.15 -25.13
N LEU A 279 -3.06 -9.25 -24.22
CA LEU A 279 -2.56 -9.22 -22.84
C LEU A 279 -3.30 -10.16 -21.90
N ALA A 280 -4.44 -10.74 -22.28
CA ALA A 280 -5.09 -11.77 -21.48
C ALA A 280 -4.25 -13.06 -21.44
N SER A 281 -3.98 -13.59 -20.24
CA SER A 281 -3.17 -14.81 -20.03
C SER A 281 -3.78 -16.05 -20.65
N ARG A 282 -5.12 -16.13 -20.63
CA ARG A 282 -5.93 -17.30 -21.02
C ARG A 282 -5.47 -18.59 -20.32
N SER A 283 -4.89 -18.46 -19.12
CA SER A 283 -4.27 -19.53 -18.35
C SER A 283 -5.01 -19.76 -17.03
N ASP A 284 -4.97 -21.01 -16.54
CA ASP A 284 -5.43 -21.34 -15.19
C ASP A 284 -4.33 -21.18 -14.16
N ASN A 285 -4.73 -21.08 -12.89
CA ASN A 285 -3.82 -20.99 -11.75
C ASN A 285 -2.81 -22.16 -11.70
N GLY A 286 -3.22 -23.35 -12.12
CA GLY A 286 -2.42 -24.57 -12.14
C GLY A 286 -1.60 -24.74 -13.42
N SER A 287 -1.86 -23.93 -14.46
CA SER A 287 -1.14 -24.02 -15.72
C SER A 287 0.30 -23.54 -15.54
N SER A 288 1.27 -24.36 -15.95
CA SER A 288 2.66 -23.93 -16.06
C SER A 288 2.89 -23.31 -17.44
N VAL A 289 3.51 -22.12 -17.47
CA VAL A 289 3.95 -21.45 -18.70
C VAL A 289 5.45 -21.20 -18.63
N THR A 290 6.05 -20.75 -19.73
CA THR A 290 7.45 -20.30 -19.74
C THR A 290 7.53 -18.79 -19.58
N TRP A 291 8.67 -18.27 -19.11
CA TRP A 291 8.86 -16.82 -18.94
C TRP A 291 8.59 -15.99 -20.21
N PRO A 292 8.93 -16.44 -21.43
CA PRO A 292 8.52 -15.76 -22.66
C PRO A 292 7.01 -15.62 -22.85
N SER A 293 6.21 -16.51 -22.25
CA SER A 293 4.74 -16.51 -22.34
C SER A 293 4.06 -15.67 -21.26
N VAL A 294 4.80 -15.18 -20.25
CA VAL A 294 4.28 -14.28 -19.21
C VAL A 294 3.82 -12.98 -19.87
N LYS A 295 2.60 -12.56 -19.55
CA LYS A 295 2.03 -11.29 -19.98
C LYS A 295 2.59 -10.16 -19.13
N ARG A 296 2.95 -9.04 -19.74
CA ARG A 296 3.67 -7.97 -19.06
C ARG A 296 2.90 -6.69 -19.27
N VAL A 297 2.28 -6.22 -18.20
CA VAL A 297 1.25 -5.19 -18.24
C VAL A 297 1.72 -4.01 -17.40
N THR A 298 1.58 -2.79 -17.91
CA THR A 298 1.87 -1.61 -17.09
C THR A 298 0.70 -1.32 -16.15
N TYR A 299 0.99 -0.77 -14.97
CA TYR A 299 0.00 -0.17 -14.08
C TYR A 299 0.35 1.28 -13.77
N GLU A 300 -0.67 2.08 -13.50
CA GLU A 300 -0.50 3.47 -13.07
C GLU A 300 -0.58 3.62 -11.54
N LEU A 301 -0.05 4.73 -11.05
CA LEU A 301 -0.26 5.18 -9.69
C LEU A 301 -1.33 6.27 -9.69
N GLN A 302 -2.31 6.13 -8.81
CA GLN A 302 -3.32 7.15 -8.49
C GLN A 302 -3.34 7.37 -6.98
N ASP A 303 -3.88 8.48 -6.50
CA ASP A 303 -3.87 8.75 -5.08
C ASP A 303 -5.01 8.03 -4.38
N ILE A 304 -4.76 7.53 -3.17
CA ILE A 304 -5.87 7.05 -2.34
C ILE A 304 -6.86 8.19 -1.99
N ALA A 305 -6.41 9.44 -2.13
CA ALA A 305 -7.20 10.66 -1.96
C ALA A 305 -8.45 10.67 -2.84
N ASP A 306 -8.34 10.19 -4.09
CA ASP A 306 -9.38 10.15 -5.13
C ASP A 306 -10.63 9.38 -4.72
N ILE A 307 -10.49 8.44 -3.78
CA ILE A 307 -11.56 7.54 -3.39
C ILE A 307 -12.36 8.07 -2.19
N TRP A 308 -11.85 9.04 -1.42
CA TRP A 308 -12.55 9.62 -0.26
C TRP A 308 -13.94 10.18 -0.57
N PRO A 309 -14.12 10.99 -1.63
CA PRO A 309 -15.43 11.56 -1.94
C PRO A 309 -16.51 10.49 -2.11
N THR A 310 -16.17 9.33 -2.67
CA THR A 310 -17.11 8.23 -2.91
C THR A 310 -17.67 7.61 -1.62
N HIS A 311 -16.95 7.73 -0.50
CA HIS A 311 -17.36 7.21 0.81
C HIS A 311 -18.03 8.29 1.68
N TRP A 312 -17.91 9.56 1.32
CA TRP A 312 -18.35 10.68 2.14
C TRP A 312 -19.87 10.77 2.23
N GLN A 313 -20.41 11.08 3.42
CA GLN A 313 -21.84 11.17 3.65
C GLN A 313 -22.60 12.15 2.75
N TYR A 314 -21.90 13.15 2.19
CA TYR A 314 -22.45 14.12 1.24
C TYR A 314 -21.99 13.91 -0.20
N GLY A 315 -21.15 12.90 -0.45
CA GLY A 315 -20.61 12.53 -1.76
C GLY A 315 -21.48 11.55 -2.55
N GLY A 316 -22.75 11.37 -2.18
CA GLY A 316 -23.65 10.42 -2.84
C GLY A 316 -23.47 8.96 -2.40
N TYR A 317 -22.90 8.74 -1.21
CA TYR A 317 -22.56 7.42 -0.69
C TYR A 317 -23.67 6.36 -0.83
N GLN A 318 -24.94 6.74 -0.74
CA GLN A 318 -26.05 5.78 -0.80
C GLN A 318 -26.08 4.97 -2.09
N THR A 319 -25.45 5.45 -3.16
CA THR A 319 -25.29 4.72 -4.43
C THR A 319 -24.25 3.60 -4.32
N HIS A 320 -23.23 3.76 -3.48
CA HIS A 320 -22.03 2.89 -3.45
C HIS A 320 -21.90 2.08 -2.15
N TRP A 321 -22.45 2.59 -1.04
CA TRP A 321 -22.22 2.10 0.31
C TRP A 321 -23.52 2.06 1.12
N LEU A 322 -23.53 1.20 2.13
CA LEU A 322 -24.56 1.12 3.16
C LEU A 322 -24.21 2.08 4.32
N SER A 323 -25.24 2.53 5.04
CA SER A 323 -25.07 3.46 6.16
C SER A 323 -24.51 2.82 7.44
N GLU A 324 -24.24 1.52 7.40
CA GLU A 324 -23.81 0.72 8.55
C GLU A 324 -22.35 0.95 8.88
N SER A 325 -22.03 0.90 10.18
CA SER A 325 -20.65 0.98 10.70
C SER A 325 -19.79 2.11 10.10
N PRO A 326 -20.27 3.36 10.08
CA PRO A 326 -19.49 4.47 9.54
C PRO A 326 -18.17 4.68 10.30
N ARG A 327 -17.29 5.48 9.70
CA ARG A 327 -16.07 5.99 10.33
C ARG A 327 -16.09 7.50 10.31
N ASP A 328 -15.85 8.09 11.47
CA ASP A 328 -15.82 9.53 11.64
C ASP A 328 -14.34 9.97 11.77
N PHE A 329 -13.99 11.00 10.99
CA PHE A 329 -12.67 11.62 10.98
C PHE A 329 -12.79 13.12 11.23
N LEU A 330 -11.98 13.64 12.15
CA LEU A 330 -11.80 15.08 12.30
C LEU A 330 -10.76 15.56 11.27
N LEU A 331 -11.23 16.22 10.21
CA LEU A 331 -10.40 16.79 9.15
C LEU A 331 -9.94 18.20 9.52
N GLU A 332 -8.64 18.40 9.68
CA GLU A 332 -8.05 19.73 9.89
C GLU A 332 -7.92 20.51 8.57
N SER A 333 -7.73 19.78 7.47
CA SER A 333 -7.64 20.31 6.11
C SER A 333 -8.66 19.63 5.20
N PRO A 334 -9.21 20.35 4.20
CA PRO A 334 -10.14 19.73 3.26
C PRO A 334 -9.40 18.72 2.39
N ILE A 335 -10.13 17.72 1.89
CA ILE A 335 -9.67 16.89 0.78
C ILE A 335 -10.04 17.65 -0.49
N VAL A 336 -9.04 17.92 -1.32
CA VAL A 336 -9.20 18.70 -2.55
C VAL A 336 -8.96 17.84 -3.77
N ASN A 337 -9.64 18.14 -4.87
CA ASN A 337 -9.28 17.60 -6.18
C ASN A 337 -8.03 18.31 -6.74
N GLU A 338 -7.59 17.88 -7.92
CA GLU A 338 -6.41 18.40 -8.63
C GLU A 338 -6.56 19.85 -9.05
N ALA A 339 -7.80 20.34 -9.21
CA ALA A 339 -8.07 21.75 -9.45
C ALA A 339 -7.98 22.60 -8.15
N GLY A 340 -7.67 21.97 -7.00
CA GLY A 340 -7.60 22.61 -5.69
C GLY A 340 -8.99 22.93 -5.10
N GLN A 341 -10.06 22.35 -5.64
CA GLN A 341 -11.40 22.54 -5.12
C GLN A 341 -11.67 21.53 -4.01
N ALA A 342 -12.21 21.99 -2.88
CA ALA A 342 -12.57 21.12 -1.77
C ALA A 342 -13.72 20.17 -2.18
N GLU A 343 -13.46 18.87 -2.14
CA GLU A 343 -14.45 17.81 -2.34
C GLU A 343 -15.00 17.31 -1.01
N VAL A 344 -14.17 17.31 0.04
CA VAL A 344 -14.60 17.03 1.41
C VAL A 344 -14.14 18.18 2.30
N SER A 345 -15.08 18.75 3.07
CA SER A 345 -14.81 19.90 3.94
C SER A 345 -14.08 19.52 5.24
N THR A 346 -13.44 20.50 5.87
CA THR A 346 -12.85 20.37 7.22
C THR A 346 -13.91 20.09 8.28
N GLY A 347 -13.47 19.70 9.48
CA GLY A 347 -14.32 19.39 10.62
C GLY A 347 -14.60 17.90 10.75
N LEU A 348 -15.55 17.54 11.62
CA LEU A 348 -15.93 16.15 11.82
C LEU A 348 -16.73 15.66 10.61
N GLN A 349 -16.12 14.79 9.81
CA GLN A 349 -16.69 14.20 8.61
C GLN A 349 -16.96 12.72 8.81
N ARG A 350 -18.04 12.24 8.18
CA ARG A 350 -18.45 10.84 8.22
C ARG A 350 -18.24 10.18 6.88
N PHE A 351 -17.68 8.97 6.93
CA PHE A 351 -17.43 8.11 5.78
C PHE A 351 -18.07 6.75 5.98
N TYR A 352 -18.72 6.27 4.93
CA TYR A 352 -19.36 4.96 4.87
C TYR A 352 -18.48 4.01 4.11
N ALA A 353 -18.31 2.80 4.64
CA ALA A 353 -17.46 1.79 4.02
C ALA A 353 -18.16 0.46 3.84
N LYS A 354 -19.33 0.25 4.44
CA LYS A 354 -20.01 -1.03 4.28
C LYS A 354 -20.46 -1.18 2.83
N THR A 355 -19.97 -2.20 2.14
CA THR A 355 -20.23 -2.39 0.70
C THR A 355 -21.74 -2.50 0.42
N ARG A 356 -22.22 -1.73 -0.58
CA ARG A 356 -23.50 -2.02 -1.23
C ARG A 356 -23.20 -2.85 -2.46
N ASP A 357 -23.76 -4.05 -2.54
CA ASP A 357 -23.55 -4.95 -3.65
C ASP A 357 -24.91 -5.30 -4.28
N LEU A 358 -25.06 -5.04 -5.58
CA LEU A 358 -26.32 -5.25 -6.30
C LEU A 358 -26.68 -6.73 -6.46
N GLU A 359 -25.72 -7.65 -6.37
CA GLU A 359 -25.97 -9.08 -6.58
C GLU A 359 -26.38 -9.80 -5.28
N ASN A 360 -25.84 -9.41 -4.12
CA ASN A 360 -26.16 -9.97 -2.81
C ASN A 360 -25.54 -9.13 -1.67
N GLU A 361 -25.94 -9.37 -0.41
CA GLU A 361 -25.23 -8.78 0.74
C GLU A 361 -23.79 -9.34 0.81
N ASP A 362 -22.82 -8.44 0.99
CA ASP A 362 -21.41 -8.75 1.20
C ASP A 362 -20.98 -8.30 2.60
N ASP A 363 -20.09 -9.07 3.24
CA ASP A 363 -19.57 -8.74 4.56
C ASP A 363 -18.38 -7.77 4.51
N ARG A 364 -17.84 -7.50 3.32
CA ARG A 364 -16.68 -6.60 3.12
C ARG A 364 -16.98 -5.14 3.41
N ASP A 365 -15.90 -4.47 3.80
CA ASP A 365 -15.85 -3.03 3.95
C ASP A 365 -14.83 -2.43 2.97
N GLY A 366 -15.13 -1.23 2.50
CA GLY A 366 -14.25 -0.31 1.80
C GLY A 366 -13.09 0.17 2.67
N TYR A 367 -12.25 1.01 2.09
CA TYR A 367 -10.96 1.31 2.69
C TYR A 367 -10.98 2.16 3.99
N PRO A 368 -11.99 3.02 4.31
CA PRO A 368 -11.95 3.83 5.53
C PRO A 368 -11.97 3.03 6.85
N THR A 369 -12.41 1.77 6.83
CA THR A 369 -12.41 0.90 8.02
C THR A 369 -11.12 0.11 8.17
N LYS A 370 -10.23 0.16 7.17
CA LYS A 370 -9.06 -0.69 7.15
C LYS A 370 -8.04 -0.17 8.18
N LYS A 371 -7.66 -1.05 9.09
CA LYS A 371 -6.65 -0.82 10.15
C LYS A 371 -5.36 -0.19 9.61
N TRP A 372 -4.98 -0.61 8.41
CA TRP A 372 -3.79 -0.12 7.72
C TRP A 372 -3.81 1.36 7.33
N LEU A 373 -4.98 1.98 7.21
CA LEU A 373 -5.08 3.40 6.88
C LEU A 373 -4.35 4.26 7.91
N LEU A 374 -4.33 3.81 9.17
CA LEU A 374 -3.80 4.53 10.33
C LEU A 374 -2.54 3.89 10.93
N GLY A 375 -2.01 2.83 10.31
CA GLY A 375 -0.90 2.08 10.90
C GLY A 375 -1.30 1.20 12.10
N THR A 376 -2.59 0.89 12.28
CA THR A 376 -3.11 0.29 13.52
C THR A 376 -3.35 -1.22 13.38
N TYR A 377 -2.38 -1.93 12.86
CA TYR A 377 -2.49 -3.34 12.51
C TYR A 377 -1.33 -4.16 13.06
N GLU A 378 -1.50 -5.47 13.17
CA GLU A 378 -0.48 -6.33 13.79
C GLU A 378 0.54 -6.88 12.79
N LEU A 379 1.82 -6.86 13.16
CA LEU A 379 2.91 -7.37 12.32
C LEU A 379 3.21 -8.85 12.57
N ASN A 380 3.25 -9.62 11.48
CA ASN A 380 3.36 -11.07 11.50
C ASN A 380 4.60 -11.56 10.72
N ALA A 381 5.24 -12.63 11.17
CA ALA A 381 6.32 -13.29 10.42
C ALA A 381 5.79 -14.08 9.21
N SER A 382 4.55 -14.57 9.32
CA SER A 382 3.88 -15.42 8.35
C SER A 382 2.37 -15.36 8.51
N ALA A 383 1.60 -15.49 7.42
CA ALA A 383 0.21 -15.90 7.54
C ALA A 383 0.05 -17.42 7.48
N SER A 384 -1.01 -17.92 8.10
CA SER A 384 -1.43 -19.32 8.04
C SER A 384 -2.70 -19.41 7.23
N ASP A 385 -2.75 -20.35 6.29
CA ASP A 385 -3.93 -20.65 5.48
C ASP A 385 -5.05 -21.36 6.30
N THR A 386 -4.78 -21.68 7.58
CA THR A 386 -5.68 -22.47 8.46
C THR A 386 -6.12 -21.74 9.73
N GLY A 387 -5.66 -20.50 9.96
CA GLY A 387 -5.96 -19.75 11.17
C GLY A 387 -6.81 -18.50 10.91
N GLY A 388 -7.70 -18.16 11.85
CA GLY A 388 -8.25 -16.80 11.95
C GLY A 388 -7.10 -15.79 11.94
N GLY A 389 -7.24 -14.71 11.17
CA GLY A 389 -6.18 -13.73 11.00
C GLY A 389 -6.33 -12.52 11.91
N GLY A 390 -5.18 -11.93 12.27
CA GLY A 390 -4.92 -10.61 12.86
C GLY A 390 -5.95 -10.12 13.86
N SER A 391 -5.62 -10.16 15.15
CA SER A 391 -6.51 -9.65 16.19
C SER A 391 -6.88 -8.18 15.91
N SER A 392 -8.08 -7.79 16.32
CA SER A 392 -8.46 -6.38 16.34
C SER A 392 -7.96 -5.66 17.56
N GLU A 393 -7.35 -6.36 18.50
CA GLU A 393 -6.92 -5.77 19.77
C GLU A 393 -6.02 -4.55 19.60
N PHE A 394 -5.02 -4.57 18.72
CA PHE A 394 -4.16 -3.38 18.57
C PHE A 394 -4.94 -2.19 17.98
N HIS A 395 -5.81 -2.45 17.00
CA HIS A 395 -6.68 -1.43 16.43
C HIS A 395 -7.66 -0.86 17.46
N ASP A 396 -8.27 -1.73 18.26
CA ASP A 396 -9.26 -1.37 19.27
C ASP A 396 -8.59 -0.57 20.40
N ASN A 397 -7.39 -0.96 20.82
CA ASN A 397 -6.58 -0.21 21.78
C ASN A 397 -6.11 1.15 21.24
N ALA A 398 -5.78 1.21 19.94
CA ALA A 398 -5.47 2.46 19.26
C ALA A 398 -6.69 3.39 19.20
N TRP A 399 -7.86 2.86 18.85
CA TRP A 399 -9.14 3.58 18.82
C TRP A 399 -9.55 4.12 20.19
N ALA A 400 -9.42 3.29 21.22
CA ALA A 400 -9.69 3.65 22.60
C ALA A 400 -8.58 4.51 23.22
N SER A 401 -7.44 4.63 22.54
CA SER A 401 -6.23 5.33 23.00
C SER A 401 -5.73 4.85 24.37
N THR A 402 -5.79 3.53 24.61
CA THR A 402 -5.45 2.88 25.89
C THR A 402 -4.02 2.32 25.91
N GLY A 403 -3.50 1.90 24.75
CA GLY A 403 -2.13 1.39 24.60
C GLY A 403 -1.09 2.50 24.45
N VAL A 404 0.03 2.37 25.16
CA VAL A 404 1.20 3.25 24.99
C VAL A 404 2.14 2.68 23.93
N ASP A 405 2.71 3.57 23.13
CA ASP A 405 3.73 3.24 22.14
C ASP A 405 5.13 3.05 22.76
N SER A 406 6.12 2.74 21.92
CA SER A 406 7.53 2.57 22.36
C SER A 406 8.16 3.84 22.96
N ARG A 407 7.50 4.99 22.84
CA ARG A 407 7.91 6.29 23.39
C ARG A 407 7.04 6.71 24.57
N GLY A 408 6.21 5.81 25.10
CA GLY A 408 5.36 6.06 26.26
C GLY A 408 4.16 6.95 25.97
N ARG A 409 3.73 7.08 24.71
CA ARG A 409 2.60 7.92 24.30
C ARG A 409 1.44 7.07 23.78
N THR A 410 0.23 7.41 24.19
CA THR A 410 -0.99 6.95 23.52
C THR A 410 -1.28 7.80 22.29
N ARG A 411 -2.17 7.33 21.41
CA ARG A 411 -2.66 8.09 20.24
C ARG A 411 -3.05 9.52 20.60
N ALA A 412 -3.97 9.69 21.56
CA ALA A 412 -4.47 11.01 21.98
C ALA A 412 -3.38 11.90 22.58
N SER A 413 -2.43 11.32 23.33
CA SER A 413 -1.30 12.11 23.87
C SER A 413 -0.30 12.53 22.81
N ALA A 414 -0.15 11.74 21.73
CA ALA A 414 0.74 12.06 20.62
C ALA A 414 0.11 13.13 19.72
N SER A 415 -1.16 13.00 19.36
CA SER A 415 -1.87 14.01 18.55
C SER A 415 -2.14 15.30 19.33
N GLY A 416 -2.29 15.22 20.65
CA GLY A 416 -2.75 16.33 21.49
C GLY A 416 -4.28 16.46 21.55
N ASP A 417 -5.01 15.56 20.87
CA ASP A 417 -6.46 15.55 20.84
C ASP A 417 -7.04 14.58 21.88
N THR A 418 -7.32 15.12 23.07
CA THR A 418 -7.91 14.40 24.20
C THR A 418 -9.38 14.02 23.99
N GLY A 419 -10.05 14.58 22.97
CA GLY A 419 -11.45 14.28 22.65
C GLY A 419 -11.62 13.08 21.70
N SER A 420 -10.57 12.72 20.96
CA SER A 420 -10.59 11.62 19.98
C SER A 420 -10.89 10.21 20.55
N PRO A 421 -10.51 9.81 21.79
CA PRO A 421 -10.65 8.42 22.24
C PRO A 421 -12.10 7.91 22.15
N ASN A 422 -12.31 6.78 21.47
CA ASN A 422 -13.62 6.18 21.21
C ASN A 422 -14.65 7.07 20.47
N ALA A 423 -14.23 8.19 19.89
CA ALA A 423 -15.13 9.15 19.26
C ALA A 423 -14.90 9.27 17.75
N TYR A 424 -13.65 9.53 17.35
CA TYR A 424 -13.26 9.72 15.95
C TYR A 424 -11.75 9.50 15.79
N TRP A 425 -11.31 9.33 14.54
CA TRP A 425 -9.89 9.42 14.19
C TRP A 425 -9.56 10.87 13.86
N TRP A 426 -8.39 11.33 14.28
CA TRP A 426 -7.86 12.58 13.77
C TRP A 426 -7.23 12.34 12.39
N GLN A 427 -7.39 13.27 11.45
CA GLN A 427 -6.93 13.12 10.06
C GLN A 427 -5.48 12.63 9.96
N HIS A 428 -4.59 13.15 10.81
CA HIS A 428 -3.17 12.86 10.76
C HIS A 428 -2.72 11.85 11.83
N ASP A 429 -3.65 11.11 12.42
CA ASP A 429 -3.31 9.94 13.23
C ASP A 429 -2.59 8.91 12.33
N TYR A 430 -1.38 8.55 12.73
CA TYR A 430 -0.64 7.47 12.09
C TYR A 430 0.38 6.85 13.05
N PHE A 431 0.38 5.52 13.12
CA PHE A 431 1.34 4.74 13.88
C PHE A 431 2.42 4.18 12.95
N VAL A 432 3.68 4.52 13.22
CA VAL A 432 4.84 4.01 12.48
C VAL A 432 5.39 2.78 13.19
N HIS A 433 5.38 1.64 12.53
CA HIS A 433 5.95 0.42 13.09
C HIS A 433 7.48 0.47 13.15
N ALA A 434 8.07 -0.29 14.08
CA ALA A 434 9.50 -0.57 14.11
C ALA A 434 9.90 -1.68 13.12
N GLY A 435 8.92 -2.38 12.54
CA GLY A 435 9.11 -3.49 11.60
C GLY A 435 9.32 -4.86 12.27
N SER A 436 9.29 -4.93 13.60
CA SER A 436 9.38 -6.18 14.36
C SER A 436 8.01 -6.84 14.46
N THR A 437 7.99 -8.17 14.38
CA THR A 437 6.78 -8.95 14.68
C THR A 437 6.53 -8.89 16.18
N ASP A 438 5.31 -8.54 16.58
CA ASP A 438 4.96 -8.59 17.99
C ASP A 438 4.60 -10.02 18.42
N SER A 439 4.77 -10.29 19.72
CA SER A 439 4.43 -11.55 20.36
C SER A 439 3.19 -11.46 21.25
N SER A 440 2.66 -10.23 21.44
CA SER A 440 1.46 -9.96 22.21
C SER A 440 0.40 -9.25 21.37
N ASP A 441 -0.80 -9.80 21.35
CA ASP A 441 -1.97 -9.15 20.77
C ASP A 441 -2.22 -7.81 21.51
N GLY A 442 -2.68 -6.80 20.78
CA GLY A 442 -3.11 -5.53 21.40
C GLY A 442 -2.05 -4.45 21.58
N VAL A 443 -0.76 -4.74 21.39
CA VAL A 443 0.33 -3.76 21.47
C VAL A 443 1.29 -4.03 20.32
N GLU A 444 1.80 -2.96 19.69
CA GLU A 444 2.77 -3.08 18.59
C GLU A 444 4.03 -2.27 18.88
N ALA A 445 5.17 -2.81 18.43
CA ALA A 445 6.43 -2.10 18.44
C ALA A 445 6.44 -0.98 17.39
N GLY A 446 6.41 0.27 17.84
CA GLY A 446 6.38 1.45 16.98
C GLY A 446 6.06 2.73 17.76
N PHE A 447 5.72 3.80 17.05
CA PHE A 447 5.35 5.07 17.68
C PHE A 447 4.29 5.85 16.90
N TRP A 448 3.47 6.57 17.64
CA TRP A 448 2.53 7.54 17.07
C TRP A 448 3.27 8.77 16.60
N LEU A 449 2.98 9.25 15.39
CA LEU A 449 3.50 10.53 14.94
C LEU A 449 2.86 11.67 15.77
N PRO A 450 3.65 12.58 16.37
CA PRO A 450 3.10 13.64 17.21
C PRO A 450 2.41 14.71 16.37
N GLY A 451 1.29 15.26 16.84
CA GLY A 451 0.78 16.52 16.26
C GLY A 451 1.82 17.64 16.44
N PRO A 452 2.10 18.49 15.42
CA PRO A 452 1.62 18.52 14.04
C PRO A 452 2.69 18.05 13.02
N TRP A 453 3.09 16.78 13.07
CA TRP A 453 4.17 16.20 12.25
C TRP A 453 4.03 16.43 10.74
N TYR A 454 2.80 16.46 10.25
CA TYR A 454 2.44 16.50 8.83
C TYR A 454 2.69 17.86 8.16
N LEU A 455 2.97 18.90 8.94
CA LEU A 455 3.25 20.23 8.42
C LEU A 455 4.63 20.30 7.75
N GLU A 456 4.70 21.05 6.65
CA GLU A 456 5.96 21.28 5.92
C GLU A 456 7.04 21.89 6.82
N ALA A 457 6.66 22.79 7.73
CA ALA A 457 7.55 23.42 8.71
C ALA A 457 8.20 22.42 9.68
N ASN A 458 7.56 21.27 9.89
CA ASN A 458 8.09 20.16 10.70
C ASN A 458 8.75 19.07 9.84
N GLY A 459 8.89 19.33 8.55
CA GLY A 459 9.48 18.42 7.58
C GLY A 459 8.62 17.19 7.29
N GLY A 460 7.29 17.30 7.43
CA GLY A 460 6.37 16.23 7.09
C GLY A 460 5.38 16.55 5.99
N PHE A 461 4.58 15.52 5.67
CA PHE A 461 3.53 15.52 4.66
C PHE A 461 2.68 14.26 4.82
N ASP A 462 1.35 14.40 4.76
CA ASP A 462 0.41 13.28 4.83
C ASP A 462 -0.33 13.10 3.49
N GLY A 463 0.21 12.26 2.64
CA GLY A 463 -0.31 12.00 1.29
C GLY A 463 -1.57 11.15 1.25
N ARG A 464 -2.15 10.74 2.39
CA ARG A 464 -3.43 10.00 2.40
C ARG A 464 -4.63 10.89 2.02
N TRP A 465 -4.43 12.21 2.01
CA TRP A 465 -5.49 13.22 1.88
C TRP A 465 -5.22 14.25 0.76
N VAL A 466 -4.15 14.06 -0.03
CA VAL A 466 -3.62 15.07 -0.96
C VAL A 466 -3.37 14.44 -2.31
N GLN A 467 -3.67 15.18 -3.38
CA GLN A 467 -3.39 14.79 -4.76
C GLN A 467 -1.93 15.02 -5.14
N LEU A 468 -1.30 13.98 -5.67
CA LEU A 468 0.06 13.96 -6.20
C LEU A 468 0.09 13.55 -7.66
N PHE A 469 -0.80 12.66 -8.09
CA PHE A 469 -0.95 12.22 -9.46
C PHE A 469 -2.21 12.85 -10.04
N ASP A 470 -2.18 13.14 -11.33
CA ASP A 470 -3.39 13.58 -12.01
C ASP A 470 -4.31 12.36 -12.17
N ASP A 471 -5.58 12.50 -11.81
CA ASP A 471 -6.60 11.64 -12.39
C ASP A 471 -6.45 11.72 -13.91
N LYS A 472 -6.40 10.57 -14.57
CA LYS A 472 -6.41 10.49 -16.04
C LYS A 472 -7.81 10.12 -16.53
N PRO A 473 -8.86 10.94 -16.32
CA PRO A 473 -10.17 10.63 -16.83
C PRO A 473 -10.12 10.77 -18.36
N GLY A 474 -10.11 9.63 -19.06
CA GLY A 474 -10.29 9.58 -20.51
C GLY A 474 -9.05 9.33 -21.37
N GLN A 475 -7.91 8.95 -20.80
CA GLN A 475 -6.81 8.33 -21.56
C GLN A 475 -6.96 6.81 -21.62
#